data_AF-A0A2D9PH24-F1
#
_entry.id   AF-A0A2D9PH24-F1
#
_cell.length_a   1.000
_cell.length_b   1.000
_cell.length_c   1.000
_cell.angle_alpha   90.00
_cell.angle_beta   90.00
_cell.angle_gamma   90.00
#
_symmetry.space_group_name_H-M   'P 1'
#
loop_
_entity.id
_entity.type
_entity.pdbx_description
1 polymer ?
#
loop_
_entity_poly.entity_id
_entity_poly.type
_entity_poly.pdbx_seq_one_letter_code
_entity_poly.pdbx_strand_id
1 'polypeptide(L)' 'GNQPYLKQGERFEYTSFCPLSTEFGVMYGHFKMICDTGKKFNAIIQPFRLTIPHSVN' A
#
# COMPACT_ATOMS: atom_id res chain seq x y z
N GLY A 1 -13.28 2.91 6.82
CA GLY A 1 -12.42 3.06 5.63
C GLY A 1 -12.33 4.53 5.28
N ASN A 2 -11.21 4.99 4.71
CA ASN A 2 -10.96 6.40 4.40
C ASN A 2 -10.68 6.58 2.90
N GLN A 3 -11.14 7.71 2.35
CA GLN A 3 -10.78 8.19 1.01
C GLN A 3 -10.16 9.59 1.18
N PRO A 4 -8.87 9.68 1.55
CA PRO A 4 -8.24 10.95 1.85
C PRO A 4 -8.09 11.81 0.59
N TYR A 5 -8.31 13.11 0.75
CA TYR A 5 -7.95 14.11 -0.25
C TYR A 5 -6.59 14.70 0.13
N LEU A 6 -5.60 14.55 -0.73
CA LEU A 6 -4.21 14.97 -0.47
C LEU A 6 -3.89 16.23 -1.25
N LYS A 7 -3.60 17.34 -0.56
CA LYS A 7 -3.02 18.53 -1.18
C LYS A 7 -1.52 18.34 -1.41
N GLN A 8 -0.94 19.24 -2.20
CA GLN A 8 0.50 19.24 -2.43
C GLN A 8 1.28 19.28 -1.10
N GLY A 9 2.19 18.32 -0.92
CA GLY A 9 3.03 18.20 0.28
C GLY A 9 2.38 17.45 1.46
N GLU A 10 1.08 17.17 1.41
CA GLU A 10 0.41 16.40 2.45
C GLU A 10 0.70 14.90 2.32
N ARG A 11 0.64 14.20 3.45
CA ARG A 11 0.79 12.75 3.53
C ARG A 11 -0.35 12.15 4.32
N PHE A 12 -0.74 10.95 3.93
CA PHE A 12 -1.68 10.13 4.68
C PHE A 12 -1.04 8.77 4.92
N GLU A 13 -1.01 8.36 6.18
CA GLU A 13 -0.43 7.08 6.61
C GLU A 13 -1.51 6.26 7.30
N TYR A 14 -1.53 4.96 7.02
CA TYR A 14 -2.39 4.01 7.70
C TYR A 14 -1.67 2.68 7.83
N THR A 15 -1.99 1.96 8.90
CA THR A 15 -1.53 0.58 9.10
C THR A 15 -2.69 -0.36 8.87
N SER A 16 -2.46 -1.43 8.11
CA SER A 16 -3.40 -2.53 7.92
C SER A 16 -2.76 -3.83 8.38
N PHE A 17 -3.54 -4.90 8.37
CA PHE A 17 -3.09 -6.22 8.78
C PHE A 17 -3.39 -7.24 7.68
N CYS A 18 -2.39 -8.06 7.35
CA CYS A 18 -2.47 -9.08 6.31
C CYS A 18 -1.87 -10.39 6.85
N PRO A 19 -2.68 -11.26 7.49
CA PRO A 19 -2.18 -12.53 7.99
C PRO A 19 -1.87 -13.48 6.82
N LEU A 20 -0.71 -14.14 6.88
CA LEU A 20 -0.30 -15.18 5.94
C LEU A 20 -0.05 -16.48 6.72
N SER A 21 -0.42 -17.61 6.12
CA SER A 21 -0.09 -18.95 6.66
C SER A 21 1.34 -19.39 6.34
N THR A 22 2.06 -18.62 5.52
CA THR A 22 3.42 -18.89 5.07
C THR A 22 4.41 -17.95 5.76
N GLU A 23 5.65 -18.41 5.98
CA GLU A 23 6.72 -17.59 6.57
C GLU A 23 7.19 -16.44 5.66
N PHE A 24 6.91 -16.56 4.35
CA PHE A 24 7.28 -15.60 3.32
C PHE A 24 6.09 -15.26 2.44
N GLY A 25 6.02 -14.00 2.02
CA GLY A 25 5.04 -13.49 1.05
C GLY A 25 5.52 -12.22 0.36
N VAL A 26 4.78 -11.80 -0.67
CA VAL A 26 5.01 -10.55 -1.38
C VAL A 26 3.68 -9.81 -1.51
N MET A 27 3.66 -8.52 -1.19
CA MET A 27 2.50 -7.65 -1.40
C MET A 27 2.80 -6.62 -2.48
N TYR A 28 1.86 -6.42 -3.40
CA TYR A 28 1.90 -5.46 -4.48
C TYR A 28 0.48 -5.00 -4.81
N GLY A 29 0.32 -3.88 -5.50
CA GLY A 29 -1.01 -3.40 -5.86
C GLY A 29 -1.00 -1.97 -6.39
N HIS A 30 -2.15 -1.31 -6.29
CA HIS A 30 -2.26 0.11 -6.60
C HIS A 30 -3.44 0.73 -5.85
N PHE A 31 -3.36 2.03 -5.62
CA PHE A 31 -4.51 2.85 -5.25
C PHE A 31 -5.10 3.50 -6.49
N LYS A 32 -6.43 3.48 -6.59
CA LYS A 32 -7.16 4.25 -7.60
C LYS A 32 -7.34 5.66 -7.07
N MET A 33 -6.81 6.63 -7.80
CA MET A 33 -6.78 8.03 -7.43
C MET A 33 -7.59 8.85 -8.42
N ILE A 34 -8.11 10.00 -7.96
CA ILE A 34 -8.82 10.98 -8.76
C ILE A 34 -8.14 12.33 -8.53
N CYS A 35 -7.66 12.98 -9.59
CA CYS A 35 -7.13 14.34 -9.52
C CYS A 35 -8.27 15.36 -9.42
N ASP A 36 -7.95 16.60 -9.08
CA ASP A 36 -8.91 17.72 -9.03
C ASP A 36 -9.64 17.96 -10.36
N THR A 37 -9.00 17.61 -11.48
CA THR A 37 -9.60 17.69 -12.82
C THR A 37 -10.59 16.56 -13.11
N GLY A 38 -10.84 15.65 -12.16
CA GLY A 38 -11.64 14.44 -12.32
C GLY A 38 -10.92 13.29 -13.03
N LYS A 39 -9.68 13.49 -13.50
CA LYS A 39 -8.87 12.44 -14.16
C LYS A 39 -8.54 11.33 -13.17
N LYS A 40 -8.78 10.08 -13.58
CA LYS A 40 -8.42 8.88 -12.83
C LYS A 40 -7.00 8.43 -13.15
N PHE A 41 -6.27 7.98 -12.14
CA PHE A 41 -4.97 7.32 -12.32
C PHE A 41 -4.72 6.29 -11.22
N ASN A 42 -3.74 5.41 -11.44
CA ASN A 42 -3.32 4.42 -10.46
C ASN A 42 -1.98 4.85 -9.84
N ALA A 43 -1.94 4.95 -8.51
CA ALA A 43 -0.70 5.07 -7.76
C ALA A 43 -0.18 3.66 -7.45
N ILE A 44 0.94 3.28 -8.06
CA ILE A 44 1.49 1.91 -7.98
C ILE A 44 2.14 1.67 -6.61
N ILE A 45 1.79 0.54 -6.00
CA ILE A 45 2.47 0.00 -4.83
C ILE A 45 3.44 -1.06 -5.35
N GLN A 46 4.74 -0.74 -5.32
CA GLN A 46 5.77 -1.67 -5.77
C GLN A 46 5.81 -2.92 -4.88
N PRO A 47 6.18 -4.08 -5.42
CA PRO A 47 6.29 -5.31 -4.64
C PRO A 47 7.23 -5.15 -3.45
N PHE A 48 6.76 -5.57 -2.27
CA PHE A 48 7.59 -5.66 -1.07
C PHE A 48 7.36 -6.98 -0.33
N ARG A 49 8.37 -7.41 0.42
CA ARG A 49 8.36 -8.72 1.09
C ARG A 49 7.69 -8.63 2.45
N LEU A 50 6.94 -9.68 2.77
CA LEU A 50 6.43 -9.98 4.10
C LEU A 50 7.23 -11.18 4.59
N THR A 51 8.02 -11.01 5.65
CA THR A 51 8.92 -12.04 6.17
C THR A 51 8.90 -12.03 7.68
N ILE A 52 8.91 -13.21 8.30
CA ILE A 52 9.13 -13.32 9.74
C ILE A 52 10.61 -13.01 10.04
N PRO A 53 10.92 -12.06 10.94
CA PRO A 53 12.29 -11.81 11.36
C PRO A 53 12.93 -13.10 11.91
N HIS A 54 14.14 -13.45 11.45
CA HIS A 54 14.92 -14.63 11.87
C HIS A 54 14.46 -16.02 11.35
N SER A 55 13.62 -16.10 10.31
CA SER A 55 13.26 -17.39 9.67
C SER A 55 14.39 -17.97 8.80
N VAL A 56 15.42 -17.17 8.47
CA VAL A 56 16.64 -17.67 7.81
C VAL A 56 17.68 -17.98 8.88
N ASN A 57 17.97 -19.27 9.10
CA ASN A 57 19.07 -19.76 9.92
C ASN A 57 20.00 -20.60 9.04
#